data_AF-A0A7S0B8P3-F1
#
_entry.id   AF-A0A7S0B8P3-F1
#
_cell.length_a   1.000
_cell.length_b   1.000
_cell.length_c   1.000
_cell.angle_alpha   90.00
_cell.angle_beta   90.00
_cell.angle_gamma   90.00
#
_symmetry.space_group_name_H-M   'P 1'
#
loop_
_entity.id
_entity.type
_entity.pdbx_description
1 polymer ?
#
loop_
_entity_poly.entity_id
_entity_poly.type
_entity_poly.pdbx_seq_one_letter_code
_entity_poly.pdbx_strand_id
1 'polypeptide(L)'
;MQLEGSDVNCTLAMLCSEAASKLDRFAPQALANTCLGLTMQRVRNGTLLSAIADQVVHQVKAWKGQDITYNLAEIVWAHAHMGVKHKRLLEVVAEVLPHTVRGVTDWSLCALVWSYVKLDTDRAYGEFRRQLVAEVFLRGLDAQA
;
A
#
# COMPACT_ATOMS: atom_id res chain seq x y z
N MET A 1 -13.47 -2.49 32.50
CA MET A 1 -13.33 -1.11 31.99
C MET A 1 -13.73 -1.14 30.52
N GLN A 2 -14.97 -0.76 30.20
CA GLN A 2 -15.43 -0.65 28.81
C GLN A 2 -15.11 0.77 28.34
N LEU A 3 -14.29 0.90 27.31
CA LEU A 3 -13.99 2.19 26.70
C LEU A 3 -15.21 2.61 25.88
N GLU A 4 -15.73 3.80 26.13
CA GLU A 4 -16.84 4.36 25.36
C GLU A 4 -16.36 4.79 23.95
N GLY A 5 -17.28 4.99 23.01
CA GLY A 5 -16.94 5.31 21.62
C GLY A 5 -16.09 6.58 21.45
N SER A 6 -16.21 7.56 22.36
CA SER A 6 -15.38 8.76 22.40
C SER A 6 -13.94 8.48 22.81
N ASP A 7 -13.74 7.61 23.81
CA ASP A 7 -12.41 7.28 24.35
C ASP A 7 -11.59 6.47 23.35
N VAL A 8 -12.24 5.58 22.61
CA VAL A 8 -11.61 4.79 21.54
C VAL A 8 -11.13 5.72 20.42
N ASN A 9 -11.95 6.69 19.99
CA ASN A 9 -11.57 7.62 18.93
C ASN A 9 -10.41 8.55 19.36
N CYS A 10 -10.43 9.03 20.61
CA CYS A 10 -9.32 9.80 21.16
C CYS A 10 -8.02 8.98 21.20
N THR A 11 -8.11 7.72 21.64
CA THR A 11 -6.97 6.80 21.67
C THR A 11 -6.41 6.55 20.28
N LEU A 12 -7.27 6.34 19.27
CA LEU A 12 -6.84 6.16 17.88
C LEU A 12 -6.12 7.40 17.33
N ALA A 13 -6.60 8.61 17.65
CA ALA A 13 -5.94 9.85 17.23
C ALA A 13 -4.53 9.98 17.84
N MET A 14 -4.38 9.68 19.14
CA MET A 14 -3.08 9.67 19.81
C MET A 14 -2.13 8.64 19.20
N LEU A 15 -2.61 7.42 18.94
CA LEU A 15 -1.80 6.38 18.30
C LEU A 15 -1.38 6.78 16.88
N CYS A 16 -2.25 7.44 16.11
CA CYS A 16 -1.87 7.95 14.79
C CYS A 16 -0.77 9.02 14.86
N SER A 17 -0.87 9.94 15.83
CA SER A 17 0.16 10.97 16.05
C SER A 17 1.49 10.34 16.46
N GLU A 18 1.45 9.33 17.32
CA GLU A 18 2.64 8.63 17.80
C GLU A 18 3.27 7.76 16.71
N ALA A 19 2.46 7.12 15.86
CA ALA A 19 2.96 6.41 14.69
C ALA A 19 3.66 7.37 13.73
N ALA A 20 3.06 8.53 13.46
CA ALA A 20 3.63 9.55 12.56
C ALA A 20 5.03 10.03 13.02
N SER A 21 5.25 10.17 14.33
CA SER A 21 6.53 10.63 14.88
C SER A 21 7.65 9.57 14.87
N LYS A 22 7.31 8.30 14.57
CA LYS A 22 8.21 7.14 14.64
C LYS A 22 8.34 6.35 13.34
N LEU A 23 7.78 6.86 12.24
CA LEU A 23 7.79 6.17 10.93
C LEU A 23 9.21 5.82 10.45
N ASP A 24 10.21 6.63 10.79
CA ASP A 24 11.62 6.40 10.50
C ASP A 24 12.17 5.08 11.05
N ARG A 25 11.54 4.56 12.12
CA ARG A 25 11.91 3.31 12.78
C ARG A 25 11.07 2.11 12.34
N PHE A 26 10.07 2.33 11.50
CA PHE A 26 9.16 1.27 11.11
C PHE A 26 9.79 0.41 10.01
N ALA A 27 9.86 -0.89 10.28
CA ALA A 27 10.15 -1.89 9.26
C ALA A 27 9.02 -1.93 8.20
N PRO A 28 9.27 -2.51 7.01
CA PRO A 28 8.28 -2.53 5.92
C PRO A 28 6.93 -3.11 6.31
N GLN A 29 6.95 -4.20 7.08
CA GLN A 29 5.73 -4.83 7.60
C GLN A 29 4.97 -3.91 8.58
N ALA A 30 5.66 -3.12 9.40
CA ALA A 30 5.00 -2.19 10.33
C ALA A 30 4.31 -1.03 9.59
N LEU A 31 4.90 -0.55 8.49
CA LEU A 31 4.28 0.44 7.60
C LEU A 31 3.01 -0.13 6.94
N ALA A 32 3.08 -1.35 6.43
CA ALA A 32 1.93 -2.05 5.84
C ALA A 32 0.82 -2.29 6.86
N ASN A 33 1.14 -2.83 8.04
CA ASN A 33 0.18 -3.07 9.12
C ASN A 33 -0.50 -1.79 9.60
N THR A 34 0.22 -0.66 9.64
CA THR A 34 -0.37 0.64 10.01
C THR A 34 -1.37 1.09 8.94
N CYS A 35 -1.03 0.97 7.66
CA CYS A 35 -1.96 1.26 6.56
C CYS A 35 -3.23 0.38 6.62
N LEU A 36 -3.07 -0.93 6.89
CA LEU A 36 -4.18 -1.85 7.03
C LEU A 36 -5.05 -1.52 8.25
N GLY A 37 -4.43 -1.20 9.39
CA GLY A 37 -5.14 -0.77 10.60
C GLY A 37 -6.03 0.45 10.35
N LEU A 38 -5.48 1.48 9.68
CA LEU A 38 -6.26 2.66 9.27
C LEU A 38 -7.42 2.30 8.35
N THR A 39 -7.18 1.42 7.38
CA THR A 39 -8.17 1.01 6.39
C THR A 39 -9.32 0.23 7.04
N MET A 40 -9.00 -0.79 7.83
CA MET A 40 -9.98 -1.66 8.48
C MET A 40 -10.84 -0.92 9.50
N GLN A 41 -10.24 0.02 10.24
CA GLN A 41 -10.96 0.88 11.19
C GLN A 41 -11.62 2.09 10.53
N ARG A 42 -11.49 2.25 9.21
CA ARG A 42 -12.01 3.40 8.43
C ARG A 42 -11.56 4.75 9.01
N VAL A 43 -10.39 4.80 9.62
CA VAL A 43 -9.80 6.01 10.20
C VAL A 43 -9.29 6.87 9.06
N ARG A 44 -9.98 7.98 8.79
CA ARG A 44 -9.61 8.91 7.74
C ARG A 44 -8.42 9.78 8.18
N ASN A 45 -7.22 9.27 8.01
CA ASN A 45 -5.97 10.01 8.26
C ASN A 45 -5.09 10.02 7.01
N GLY A 46 -5.46 10.87 6.04
CA GLY A 46 -4.72 11.02 4.79
C GLY A 46 -3.30 11.56 4.97
N THR A 47 -3.08 12.37 6.02
CA THR A 47 -1.75 12.89 6.38
C THR A 47 -0.82 11.76 6.79
N LEU A 48 -1.26 10.86 7.68
CA LEU A 48 -0.46 9.70 8.10
C LEU A 48 -0.22 8.73 6.95
N LEU A 49 -1.22 8.46 6.11
CA LEU A 49 -1.02 7.63 4.91
C LEU A 49 0.03 8.22 3.97
N SER A 50 -0.02 9.53 3.72
CA SER A 50 0.97 10.22 2.89
C SER A 50 2.36 10.18 3.52
N ALA A 51 2.47 10.39 4.85
CA ALA A 51 3.74 10.28 5.55
C ALA A 51 4.32 8.86 5.51
N ILE A 52 3.48 7.82 5.59
CA ILE A 52 3.91 6.43 5.37
C ILE A 52 4.42 6.26 3.93
N ALA A 53 3.73 6.82 2.94
CA ALA A 53 4.16 6.74 1.54
C ALA A 53 5.52 7.42 1.30
N ASP A 54 5.75 8.60 1.86
CA ASP A 54 7.05 9.27 1.83
C ASP A 54 8.14 8.41 2.48
N GLN A 55 7.81 7.78 3.62
CA GLN A 55 8.73 6.91 4.32
C GLN A 55 9.06 5.63 3.52
N VAL A 56 8.10 5.09 2.76
CA VAL A 56 8.36 4.01 1.81
C VAL A 56 9.29 4.48 0.70
N VAL A 57 9.01 5.62 0.07
CA VAL A 57 9.86 6.19 -1.01
C VAL A 57 11.31 6.36 -0.54
N HIS A 58 11.52 6.76 0.71
CA HIS A 58 12.86 6.91 1.29
C HIS A 58 13.58 5.56 1.49
N GLN A 59 12.88 4.52 1.94
CA GLN A 59 13.50 3.26 2.38
C GLN A 59 13.53 2.13 1.35
N VAL A 60 12.63 2.15 0.36
CA VAL A 60 12.33 1.02 -0.53
C VAL A 60 13.54 0.45 -1.27
N LYS A 61 14.58 1.27 -1.51
CA LYS A 61 15.82 0.81 -2.15
C LYS A 61 16.56 -0.27 -1.35
N ALA A 62 16.33 -0.32 -0.03
CA ALA A 62 16.94 -1.31 0.86
C ALA A 62 16.02 -2.53 1.12
N TRP A 63 14.77 -2.50 0.64
CA TRP A 63 13.79 -3.56 0.87
C TRP A 63 14.08 -4.78 -0.01
N LYS A 64 13.73 -5.98 0.47
CA LYS A 64 14.00 -7.24 -0.22
C LYS A 64 12.96 -8.30 0.12
N GLY A 65 12.84 -9.32 -0.74
CA GLY A 65 11.95 -10.45 -0.50
C GLY A 65 10.51 -9.99 -0.27
N GLN A 66 9.90 -10.44 0.83
CA GLN A 66 8.51 -10.15 1.21
C GLN A 66 8.21 -8.65 1.37
N ASP A 67 9.22 -7.84 1.70
CA ASP A 67 9.06 -6.39 1.80
C ASP A 67 8.61 -5.78 0.46
N ILE A 68 9.16 -6.30 -0.64
CA ILE A 68 8.81 -5.88 -1.99
C ILE A 68 7.62 -6.67 -2.52
N THR A 69 7.62 -8.00 -2.36
CA THR A 69 6.65 -8.85 -3.05
C THR A 69 5.27 -8.93 -2.39
N TYR A 70 5.13 -8.41 -1.17
CA TYR A 70 3.88 -8.44 -0.40
C TYR A 70 3.59 -7.11 0.30
N ASN A 71 4.48 -6.64 1.19
CA ASN A 71 4.21 -5.45 2.03
C ASN A 71 3.95 -4.20 1.18
N LEU A 72 4.70 -4.04 0.08
CA LEU A 72 4.51 -2.93 -0.85
C LEU A 72 3.12 -2.94 -1.52
N ALA A 73 2.58 -4.12 -1.85
CA ALA A 73 1.25 -4.25 -2.43
C ALA A 73 0.15 -3.89 -1.41
N GLU A 74 0.29 -4.29 -0.14
CA GLU A 74 -0.64 -3.91 0.93
C GLU A 74 -0.71 -2.39 1.12
N ILE A 75 0.45 -1.71 1.10
CA ILE A 75 0.52 -0.26 1.26
C ILE A 75 -0.19 0.44 0.08
N VAL A 76 0.09 0.03 -1.15
CA VAL A 76 -0.55 0.61 -2.36
C VAL A 76 -2.05 0.34 -2.36
N TRP A 77 -2.47 -0.85 -1.96
CA TRP A 77 -3.88 -1.21 -1.82
C TRP A 77 -4.59 -0.36 -0.77
N ALA A 78 -4.00 -0.14 0.40
CA ALA A 78 -4.58 0.71 1.42
C ALA A 78 -4.76 2.16 0.94
N HIS A 79 -3.79 2.71 0.22
CA HIS A 79 -3.89 4.02 -0.43
C HIS A 79 -5.07 4.09 -1.41
N ALA A 80 -5.20 3.08 -2.27
CA ALA A 80 -6.30 2.99 -3.22
C ALA A 80 -7.65 2.82 -2.51
N HIS A 81 -7.71 1.98 -1.47
CA HIS A 81 -8.92 1.72 -0.69
C HIS A 81 -9.43 3.00 -0.03
N MET A 82 -8.52 3.76 0.59
CA MET A 82 -8.81 5.02 1.27
C MET A 82 -8.96 6.23 0.33
N GLY A 83 -8.68 6.06 -0.97
CA GLY A 83 -8.79 7.13 -1.96
C GLY A 83 -7.69 8.20 -1.85
N VAL A 84 -6.53 7.85 -1.29
CA VAL A 84 -5.39 8.74 -1.11
C VAL A 84 -4.35 8.44 -2.19
N LYS A 85 -4.27 9.28 -3.23
CA LYS A 85 -3.26 9.15 -4.28
C LYS A 85 -1.93 9.74 -3.81
N HIS A 86 -0.88 8.93 -3.81
CA HIS A 86 0.49 9.38 -3.57
C HIS A 86 1.36 9.12 -4.81
N LYS A 87 1.62 10.15 -5.63
CA LYS A 87 2.26 10.00 -6.95
C LYS A 87 3.64 9.35 -6.87
N ARG A 88 4.50 9.82 -5.96
CA ARG A 88 5.86 9.27 -5.81
C ARG A 88 5.88 7.81 -5.34
N LEU A 89 4.87 7.39 -4.57
CA LEU A 89 4.73 5.99 -4.18
C LEU A 89 4.44 5.11 -5.39
N LEU A 90 3.46 5.49 -6.22
CA LEU A 90 3.14 4.75 -7.45
C LEU A 90 4.33 4.69 -8.40
N GLU A 91 5.04 5.80 -8.58
CA GLU A 91 6.23 5.85 -9.42
C GLU A 91 7.30 4.86 -8.96
N VAL A 92 7.67 4.89 -7.68
CA VAL A 92 8.66 3.98 -7.12
C VAL A 92 8.23 2.52 -7.22
N VAL A 93 6.96 2.22 -6.98
CA VAL A 93 6.43 0.85 -7.10
C VAL A 93 6.53 0.36 -8.54
N ALA A 94 6.19 1.22 -9.51
CA ALA A 94 6.30 0.93 -10.94
C ALA A 94 7.76 0.83 -11.43
N GLU A 95 8.74 1.35 -10.69
CA GLU A 95 10.17 1.18 -10.96
C GLU A 95 10.73 -0.12 -10.36
N VAL A 96 10.31 -0.46 -9.13
CA VAL A 96 10.90 -1.57 -8.35
C VAL A 96 10.29 -2.92 -8.71
N LEU A 97 8.97 -3.00 -8.87
CA LEU A 97 8.29 -4.27 -9.08
C LEU A 97 8.45 -4.92 -10.46
N PRO A 98 8.66 -4.22 -11.60
CA PRO A 98 8.78 -4.87 -12.91
C PRO A 98 9.74 -6.07 -12.97
N HIS A 99 10.84 -6.00 -12.22
CA HIS A 99 11.87 -7.05 -12.19
C HIS A 99 11.49 -8.25 -11.32
N THR A 100 10.46 -8.11 -10.48
CA THR A 100 10.04 -9.10 -9.48
C THR A 100 8.56 -9.45 -9.54
N VAL A 101 7.83 -9.01 -10.59
CA VAL A 101 6.39 -9.30 -10.79
C VAL A 101 6.08 -10.80 -10.69
N ARG A 102 6.92 -11.67 -11.24
CA ARG A 102 6.75 -13.13 -11.13
C ARG A 102 6.80 -13.67 -9.69
N GLY A 103 7.47 -12.94 -8.79
CA GLY A 103 7.63 -13.30 -7.39
C GLY A 103 6.56 -12.71 -6.47
N VAL A 104 5.68 -11.83 -6.96
CA VAL A 104 4.55 -11.35 -6.14
C VAL A 104 3.51 -12.45 -5.96
N THR A 105 2.83 -12.48 -4.82
CA THR A 105 1.72 -13.43 -4.60
C THR A 105 0.52 -13.10 -5.48
N ASP A 106 -0.38 -14.06 -5.72
CA ASP A 106 -1.59 -13.81 -6.51
C ASP A 106 -2.46 -12.72 -5.90
N TRP A 107 -2.57 -12.71 -4.57
CA TRP A 107 -3.24 -11.63 -3.84
C TRP A 107 -2.60 -10.27 -4.11
N SER A 108 -1.26 -10.18 -4.02
CA SER A 108 -0.53 -8.94 -4.25
C SER A 108 -0.68 -8.45 -5.69
N LEU A 109 -0.69 -9.37 -6.66
CA LEU A 109 -0.91 -9.07 -8.06
C LEU A 109 -2.30 -8.46 -8.29
N CYS A 110 -3.36 -9.10 -7.80
CA CYS A 110 -4.72 -8.60 -7.87
C CYS A 110 -4.86 -7.23 -7.17
N ALA A 111 -4.26 -7.10 -5.99
CA ALA A 111 -4.27 -5.86 -5.21
C ALA A 111 -3.60 -4.72 -5.99
N LEU A 112 -2.43 -4.95 -6.60
CA LEU A 112 -1.72 -3.97 -7.41
C LEU A 112 -2.53 -3.57 -8.66
N VAL A 113 -3.06 -4.55 -9.42
CA VAL A 113 -3.87 -4.26 -10.61
C VAL A 113 -5.06 -3.36 -10.26
N TRP A 114 -5.84 -3.72 -9.24
CA TRP A 114 -7.00 -2.93 -8.82
C TRP A 114 -6.60 -1.53 -8.34
N SER A 115 -5.52 -1.45 -7.55
CA SER A 115 -5.05 -0.19 -6.98
C SER A 115 -4.58 0.79 -8.04
N TYR A 116 -3.85 0.31 -9.04
CA TYR A 116 -3.40 1.14 -10.16
C TYR A 116 -4.58 1.56 -11.05
N VAL A 117 -5.57 0.70 -11.29
CA VAL A 117 -6.80 1.13 -11.98
C VAL A 117 -7.48 2.29 -11.26
N LYS A 118 -7.49 2.27 -9.92
CA LYS A 118 -8.15 3.30 -9.11
C LYS A 118 -7.33 4.59 -8.95
N LEU A 119 -6.01 4.50 -8.84
CA LEU A 119 -5.13 5.64 -8.54
C LEU A 119 -4.44 6.26 -9.77
N ASP A 120 -4.15 5.48 -10.82
CA ASP A 120 -3.48 5.92 -12.05
C ASP A 120 -4.49 6.47 -13.08
N THR A 121 -5.30 7.44 -12.66
CA THR A 121 -6.36 8.04 -13.49
C THR A 121 -5.84 8.81 -14.70
N ASP A 122 -4.61 9.32 -14.60
CA ASP A 122 -3.86 9.99 -15.67
C ASP A 122 -3.11 9.00 -16.59
N ARG A 123 -3.19 7.69 -16.31
CA ARG A 123 -2.58 6.60 -17.09
C ARG A 123 -1.06 6.76 -17.27
N ALA A 124 -0.39 7.35 -16.28
CA ALA A 124 1.04 7.58 -16.27
C ALA A 124 1.85 6.27 -16.19
N TYR A 125 1.28 5.21 -15.61
CA TYR A 125 1.98 3.93 -15.37
C TYR A 125 1.48 2.81 -16.29
N GLY A 126 1.12 3.16 -17.53
CA GLY A 126 0.49 2.23 -18.48
C GLY A 126 1.31 0.97 -18.80
N GLU A 127 2.63 1.05 -18.89
CA GLU A 127 3.49 -0.11 -19.14
C GLU A 127 3.49 -1.07 -17.95
N PHE A 128 3.71 -0.55 -16.75
CA PHE A 128 3.66 -1.37 -15.54
C PHE A 128 2.30 -2.05 -15.36
N ARG A 129 1.20 -1.33 -15.64
CA ARG A 129 -0.15 -1.89 -15.62
C ARG A 129 -0.32 -3.02 -16.64
N ARG A 130 0.20 -2.88 -17.86
CA ARG A 130 0.18 -3.97 -18.86
C ARG A 130 0.95 -5.19 -18.37
N GLN A 131 2.09 -4.99 -17.73
CA GLN A 131 2.89 -6.09 -17.18
C GLN A 131 2.14 -6.84 -16.08
N LEU A 132 1.51 -6.13 -15.13
CA LEU A 132 0.69 -6.76 -14.10
C LEU A 132 -0.47 -7.56 -14.70
N VAL A 133 -1.17 -6.98 -15.68
CA VAL A 133 -2.28 -7.66 -16.37
C VAL A 133 -1.79 -8.87 -17.17
N ALA A 134 -0.65 -8.78 -17.85
CA ALA A 134 -0.05 -9.91 -18.55
C ALA A 134 0.30 -11.05 -17.58
N GLU A 135 0.81 -10.73 -16.39
CA GLU A 135 1.07 -11.73 -15.35
C GLU A 135 -0.23 -12.38 -14.84
N VAL A 136 -1.32 -11.62 -14.71
CA VAL A 136 -2.65 -12.17 -14.34
C VAL A 136 -3.09 -13.24 -15.33
N PHE A 137 -3.00 -12.95 -16.64
CA PHE A 137 -3.32 -13.91 -17.70
C PHE A 137 -2.37 -15.11 -17.70
N LEU A 138 -1.07 -14.87 -17.49
CA LEU A 138 -0.06 -15.93 -17.44
C LEU A 138 -0.34 -16.92 -16.30
N ARG A 139 -0.90 -16.46 -15.19
CA ARG A 139 -1.29 -17.29 -14.04
C ARG A 139 -2.69 -17.89 -14.16
N GLY A 140 -3.46 -17.55 -15.21
CA GLY A 140 -4.84 -17.99 -15.38
C GLY A 140 -5.81 -17.44 -14.32
N LEU A 141 -5.49 -16.29 -13.73
CA LEU A 141 -6.31 -15.65 -12.68
C LEU A 141 -7.50 -14.85 -13.25
N ASP A 142 -7.60 -14.75 -14.57
CA ASP A 142 -8.70 -14.14 -15.31
C ASP A 142 -9.91 -15.07 -15.49
N ALA A 143 -9.74 -16.38 -15.27
CA ALA A 143 -10.73 -17.42 -15.57
C ALA A 143 -11.86 -17.56 -14.53
N GLN A 144 -12.01 -16.61 -13.60
CA GLN A 144 -13.08 -16.61 -12.60
C GLN A 144 -13.61 -15.19 -12.35
N ALA A 145 -14.50 -14.72 -13.23
CA ALA A 145 -15.38 -13.57 -13.00
C ALA A 145 -16.77 -13.87 -13.56
#